data_AF-A0A6C0BTL1-F1
#
_entry.id   AF-A0A6C0BTL1-F1
#
_cell.length_a   1.000
_cell.length_b   1.000
_cell.length_c   1.000
_cell.angle_alpha   90.00
_cell.angle_beta   90.00
_cell.angle_gamma   90.00
#
_symmetry.space_group_name_H-M   'P 1'
#
loop_
_entity.id
_entity.type
_entity.pdbx_description
1 polymer ?
#
loop_
_entity_poly.entity_id
_entity_poly.type
_entity_poly.pdbx_seq_one_letter_code
_entity_poly.pdbx_strand_id
1 'polypeptide(L)'
;MNNELIKYDFSKPYVLSLKKDEYYHQLIAEYYCLFLKIYKPINRSVTYLVWSGISYPAFNTYYFPTTMTKSYSRAFNVHQKPHNTYSIHIKYIEKYPYFYYLSLIAFPVDVYSHSLQFLFGETGEFLEGGAFFIPYQIIHWVLLVITLMSPHVYKYFPEFTWKYYFSLIYYTLALHDKIYKLSIRRLTMYRRISEFILLSFMTYVIANKQLIL
;
A
#
# COMPACT_ATOMS: atom_id res chain seq x y z
N MET A 1 -0.63 -17.56 -27.54
CA MET A 1 0.31 -16.42 -27.70
C MET A 1 1.29 -16.47 -26.54
N ASN A 2 2.59 -16.42 -26.81
CA ASN A 2 3.61 -16.25 -25.76
C ASN A 2 3.45 -14.85 -25.17
N ASN A 3 2.91 -14.76 -23.95
CA ASN A 3 2.77 -13.48 -23.23
C ASN A 3 4.15 -13.05 -22.73
N GLU A 4 4.89 -12.29 -23.55
CA GLU A 4 6.16 -11.71 -23.16
C GLU A 4 5.96 -10.78 -21.95
N LEU A 5 6.65 -11.06 -20.85
CA LEU A 5 6.66 -10.23 -19.65
C LEU A 5 7.81 -9.23 -19.72
N ILE A 6 7.49 -7.94 -19.69
CA ILE A 6 8.49 -6.88 -19.52
C ILE A 6 8.79 -6.74 -18.03
N LYS A 7 10.07 -6.81 -17.70
CA LYS A 7 10.58 -6.53 -16.35
C LYS A 7 10.94 -5.07 -16.24
N TYR A 8 10.34 -4.42 -15.25
CA TYR A 8 10.60 -3.05 -14.87
C TYR A 8 11.33 -3.04 -13.53
N ASP A 9 12.63 -2.71 -13.57
CA ASP A 9 13.53 -2.65 -12.39
C ASP A 9 13.83 -1.18 -12.00
N PHE A 10 12.79 -0.34 -11.98
CA PHE A 10 12.93 1.10 -11.70
C PHE A 10 13.32 1.41 -10.26
N SER A 11 13.27 0.42 -9.36
CA SER A 11 13.54 0.60 -7.95
C SER A 11 14.09 -0.68 -7.34
N LYS A 12 15.39 -0.95 -7.49
CA LYS A 12 16.05 -1.98 -6.68
C LYS A 12 15.63 -1.77 -5.20
N PRO A 13 15.09 -2.78 -4.51
CA PRO A 13 15.14 -4.21 -4.82
C PRO A 13 13.85 -4.84 -5.44
N TYR A 14 12.95 -4.05 -6.01
CA TYR A 14 11.63 -4.49 -6.47
C TYR A 14 11.53 -4.60 -7.99
N VAL A 15 11.15 -5.79 -8.47
CA VAL A 15 10.92 -6.10 -9.88
C VAL A 15 9.42 -6.14 -10.14
N LEU A 16 8.92 -5.27 -11.02
CA LEU A 16 7.54 -5.31 -11.50
C LEU A 16 7.54 -5.98 -12.88
N SER A 17 6.77 -7.06 -13.05
CA SER A 17 6.66 -7.81 -14.31
C SER A 17 5.26 -7.58 -14.90
N LEU A 18 5.18 -7.00 -16.10
CA LEU A 18 3.91 -6.65 -16.75
C LEU A 18 3.82 -7.25 -18.15
N LYS A 19 2.62 -7.49 -18.66
CA LYS A 19 2.37 -7.95 -20.03
C LYS A 19 2.55 -6.77 -20.98
N LYS A 20 3.31 -6.98 -22.06
CA LYS A 20 3.67 -5.94 -23.03
C LYS A 20 2.48 -5.40 -23.83
N ASP A 21 1.64 -6.31 -24.32
CA ASP A 21 0.58 -6.00 -25.27
C ASP A 21 -0.79 -5.87 -24.60
N GLU A 22 -0.82 -5.44 -23.33
CA GLU A 22 -2.03 -5.32 -22.52
C GLU A 22 -2.19 -3.88 -22.03
N TYR A 23 -3.30 -3.23 -22.41
CA TYR A 23 -3.50 -1.80 -22.19
C TYR A 23 -3.55 -1.40 -20.70
N TYR A 24 -4.16 -2.23 -19.86
CA TYR A 24 -4.22 -2.00 -18.41
C TYR A 24 -2.83 -2.04 -17.77
N HIS A 25 -1.98 -2.98 -18.19
CA HIS A 25 -0.57 -3.09 -17.78
C HIS A 25 0.27 -1.91 -18.30
N GLN A 26 0.00 -1.40 -19.51
CA GLN A 26 0.64 -0.19 -20.02
C GLN A 26 0.32 1.03 -19.15
N LEU A 27 -0.95 1.19 -18.72
CA LEU A 27 -1.34 2.24 -17.77
C LEU A 27 -0.61 2.08 -16.44
N ILE A 28 -0.50 0.86 -15.90
CA ILE A 28 0.28 0.61 -14.67
C ILE A 28 1.72 1.05 -14.83
N ALA A 29 2.37 0.69 -15.95
CA ALA A 29 3.75 1.08 -16.22
C ALA A 29 3.89 2.60 -16.26
N GLU A 30 3.00 3.28 -16.99
CA GLU A 30 2.98 4.75 -17.11
C GLU A 30 2.88 5.42 -15.73
N TYR A 31 1.84 5.10 -14.97
CA TYR A 31 1.60 5.73 -13.67
C TYR A 31 2.66 5.36 -12.63
N TYR A 32 3.16 4.12 -12.63
CA TYR A 32 4.23 3.70 -11.73
C TYR A 32 5.53 4.46 -12.01
N CYS A 33 5.96 4.53 -13.28
CA CYS A 33 7.13 5.29 -13.70
C CYS A 33 6.99 6.78 -13.36
N LEU A 34 5.83 7.35 -13.67
CA LEU A 34 5.52 8.75 -13.39
C LEU A 34 5.59 9.03 -11.89
N PHE A 35 5.03 8.16 -11.05
CA PHE A 35 5.01 8.30 -9.60
C PHE A 35 6.43 8.28 -9.01
N LEU A 36 7.25 7.31 -9.44
CA LEU A 36 8.64 7.21 -9.01
C LEU A 36 9.47 8.44 -9.41
N LYS A 37 9.23 8.97 -10.63
CA LYS A 37 9.93 10.16 -11.14
C LYS A 37 9.54 11.43 -10.38
N ILE A 38 8.25 11.65 -10.17
CA ILE A 38 7.72 12.90 -9.60
C ILE A 38 7.84 12.91 -8.08
N TYR A 39 7.31 11.91 -7.38
CA TYR A 39 7.20 11.95 -5.92
C TYR A 39 8.42 11.41 -5.19
N LYS A 40 9.22 10.55 -5.84
CA LYS A 40 10.39 9.89 -5.24
C LYS A 40 10.05 9.34 -3.84
N PRO A 41 9.08 8.43 -3.74
CA PRO A 41 8.49 8.03 -2.46
C PRO A 41 9.57 7.50 -1.50
N ILE A 42 9.40 7.81 -0.20
CA ILE A 42 10.21 7.19 0.84
C ILE A 42 9.73 5.75 1.04
N ASN A 43 8.42 5.55 1.07
CA ASN A 43 7.84 4.21 1.17
C ASN A 43 7.72 3.55 -0.22
N ARG A 44 8.88 3.20 -0.80
CA ARG A 44 8.93 2.48 -2.08
C ARG A 44 8.28 1.10 -2.01
N SER A 45 8.29 0.45 -0.84
CA SER A 45 7.61 -0.83 -0.59
C SER A 45 6.11 -0.73 -0.84
N VAL A 46 5.42 0.22 -0.21
CA VAL A 46 3.97 0.39 -0.40
C VAL A 46 3.64 0.78 -1.83
N THR A 47 4.45 1.68 -2.43
CA THR A 47 4.32 2.03 -3.85
C THR A 47 4.36 0.77 -4.70
N TYR A 48 5.37 -0.08 -4.52
CA TYR A 48 5.48 -1.33 -5.24
C TYR A 48 4.30 -2.27 -4.95
N LEU A 49 3.91 -2.49 -3.70
CA LEU A 49 2.81 -3.39 -3.31
C LEU A 49 1.48 -3.01 -3.98
N VAL A 50 1.19 -1.71 -4.06
CA VAL A 50 -0.02 -1.19 -4.71
C VAL A 50 -0.02 -1.49 -6.20
N TRP A 51 1.02 -1.07 -6.92
CA TRP A 51 1.08 -1.23 -8.38
C TRP A 51 1.23 -2.69 -8.80
N SER A 52 2.03 -3.48 -8.09
CA SER A 52 2.13 -4.92 -8.34
C SER A 52 0.85 -5.65 -7.93
N GLY A 53 0.15 -5.20 -6.89
CA GLY A 53 -1.06 -5.87 -6.43
C GLY A 53 -2.25 -5.70 -7.36
N ILE A 54 -2.38 -4.53 -7.98
CA ILE A 54 -3.44 -4.30 -8.98
C ILE A 54 -3.07 -4.81 -10.37
N SER A 55 -1.84 -5.30 -10.59
CA SER A 55 -1.33 -5.63 -11.93
C SER A 55 -1.84 -6.93 -12.52
N TYR A 56 -2.23 -7.90 -11.68
CA TYR A 56 -2.87 -9.13 -12.15
C TYR A 56 -4.23 -9.25 -11.46
N PRO A 57 -5.22 -8.42 -11.84
CA PRO A 57 -6.56 -8.50 -11.27
C PRO A 57 -7.11 -9.90 -11.54
N ALA A 58 -7.46 -10.61 -10.46
CA ALA A 58 -7.47 -12.06 -10.34
C ALA A 58 -8.54 -12.86 -11.14
N PHE A 59 -8.72 -12.62 -12.45
CA PHE A 59 -9.68 -13.40 -13.26
C PHE A 59 -9.07 -14.42 -14.21
N ASN A 60 -7.89 -14.14 -14.78
CA ASN A 60 -7.31 -15.00 -15.84
C ASN A 60 -6.03 -15.72 -15.41
N THR A 61 -5.33 -15.20 -14.41
CA THR A 61 -4.19 -15.83 -13.76
C THR A 61 -4.44 -15.79 -12.27
N TYR A 62 -4.87 -16.92 -11.73
CA TYR A 62 -5.17 -17.02 -10.31
C TYR A 62 -3.93 -16.81 -9.45
N TYR A 63 -2.72 -17.01 -9.96
CA TYR A 63 -1.49 -16.96 -9.18
C TYR A 63 -0.65 -15.73 -9.48
N PHE A 64 0.05 -15.26 -8.45
CA PHE A 64 1.03 -14.20 -8.57
C PHE A 64 2.23 -14.68 -9.41
N PRO A 65 2.77 -13.86 -10.34
CA PRO A 65 3.94 -14.26 -11.12
C PRO A 65 5.15 -14.59 -10.23
N THR A 66 5.73 -15.78 -10.43
CA THR A 66 6.94 -16.25 -9.73
C THR A 66 8.10 -15.25 -9.81
N THR A 67 8.21 -14.51 -10.91
CA THR A 67 9.25 -13.49 -11.10
C THR A 67 9.14 -12.31 -10.12
N MET A 68 7.97 -12.08 -9.53
CA MET A 68 7.71 -10.99 -8.58
C MET A 68 7.67 -11.46 -7.12
N THR A 69 7.55 -12.77 -6.87
CA THR A 69 7.40 -13.36 -5.52
C THR A 69 8.37 -12.80 -4.49
N LYS A 70 9.67 -12.77 -4.80
CA LYS A 70 10.70 -12.26 -3.90
C LYS A 70 10.55 -10.76 -3.63
N SER A 71 10.27 -9.98 -4.67
CA SER A 71 10.08 -8.54 -4.55
C SER A 71 8.85 -8.18 -3.72
N TYR A 72 7.73 -8.89 -3.92
CA TYR A 72 6.50 -8.71 -3.15
C TYR A 72 6.67 -9.09 -1.68
N SER A 73 7.28 -10.25 -1.42
CA SER A 73 7.57 -10.69 -0.04
C SER A 73 8.51 -9.72 0.68
N ARG A 74 9.50 -9.17 -0.04
CA ARG A 74 10.41 -8.15 0.50
C ARG A 74 9.70 -6.82 0.76
N ALA A 75 8.81 -6.41 -0.13
CA ALA A 75 8.07 -5.18 0.02
C ALA A 75 7.15 -5.22 1.25
N PHE A 76 6.42 -6.32 1.48
CA PHE A 76 5.67 -6.52 2.72
C PHE A 76 6.57 -6.47 3.96
N ASN A 77 7.69 -7.19 3.95
CA ASN A 77 8.61 -7.20 5.07
C ASN A 77 9.15 -5.79 5.43
N VAL A 78 9.41 -4.96 4.43
CA VAL A 78 9.85 -3.57 4.67
C VAL A 78 8.70 -2.72 5.17
N HIS A 79 7.51 -2.90 4.61
CA HIS A 79 6.31 -2.17 4.98
C HIS A 79 5.82 -2.48 6.41
N GLN A 80 5.98 -3.72 6.84
CA GLN A 80 5.44 -4.26 8.09
C GLN A 80 6.45 -4.25 9.24
N LYS A 81 7.52 -3.46 9.11
CA LYS A 81 8.51 -3.25 10.18
C LYS A 81 7.84 -2.78 11.47
N PRO A 82 8.40 -3.14 12.64
CA PRO A 82 9.65 -3.87 12.84
C PRO A 82 9.54 -5.39 12.64
N HIS A 83 8.37 -5.91 12.28
CA HIS A 83 8.15 -7.35 12.16
C HIS A 83 8.82 -7.93 10.91
N ASN A 84 9.44 -9.10 11.08
CA ASN A 84 9.99 -9.86 9.97
C ASN A 84 8.91 -10.80 9.42
N THR A 85 8.22 -10.37 8.37
CA THR A 85 7.11 -11.10 7.75
C THR A 85 7.52 -11.80 6.45
N TYR A 86 8.76 -11.61 5.97
CA TYR A 86 9.24 -12.12 4.69
C TYR A 86 8.98 -13.63 4.51
N SER A 87 9.30 -14.43 5.54
CA SER A 87 9.18 -15.88 5.52
C SER A 87 7.74 -16.36 5.37
N ILE A 88 6.77 -15.62 5.92
CA ILE A 88 5.34 -15.91 5.80
C ILE A 88 4.91 -15.65 4.35
N HIS A 89 5.23 -14.46 3.82
CA HIS A 89 4.81 -14.08 2.47
C HIS A 89 5.42 -15.00 1.42
N ILE A 90 6.73 -15.28 1.48
CA ILE A 90 7.40 -16.12 0.49
C ILE A 90 6.89 -17.58 0.51
N LYS A 91 6.49 -18.09 1.69
CA LYS A 91 5.97 -19.45 1.83
C LYS A 91 4.61 -19.63 1.16
N TYR A 92 3.76 -18.60 1.15
CA TYR A 92 2.35 -18.75 0.80
C TYR A 92 1.93 -18.07 -0.51
N ILE A 93 2.67 -17.08 -1.01
CA ILE A 93 2.27 -16.29 -2.20
C ILE A 93 2.13 -17.12 -3.48
N GLU A 94 2.92 -18.18 -3.62
CA GLU A 94 2.82 -19.11 -4.77
C GLU A 94 1.90 -20.29 -4.51
N LYS A 95 1.53 -20.53 -3.24
CA LYS A 95 0.68 -21.67 -2.85
C LYS A 95 -0.80 -21.41 -3.05
N TYR A 96 -1.21 -20.16 -2.88
CA TYR A 96 -2.61 -19.77 -2.98
C TYR A 96 -2.85 -18.87 -4.19
N PRO A 97 -4.05 -18.94 -4.77
CA PRO A 97 -4.50 -17.90 -5.67
C PRO A 97 -4.38 -16.52 -5.01
N TYR A 98 -4.12 -15.50 -5.81
CA TYR A 98 -3.83 -14.13 -5.42
C TYR A 98 -4.86 -13.57 -4.43
N PHE A 99 -6.15 -13.73 -4.73
CA PHE A 99 -7.22 -13.30 -3.83
C PHE A 99 -7.16 -14.01 -2.47
N TYR A 100 -7.02 -15.34 -2.45
CA TYR A 100 -6.93 -16.09 -1.19
C TYR A 100 -5.66 -15.76 -0.41
N TYR A 101 -4.53 -15.59 -1.09
CA TYR A 101 -3.30 -15.12 -0.46
C TYR A 101 -3.49 -13.74 0.19
N LEU A 102 -4.09 -12.79 -0.54
CA LEU A 102 -4.36 -11.46 0.00
C LEU A 102 -5.29 -11.52 1.22
N SER A 103 -6.42 -12.22 1.11
CA SER A 103 -7.44 -12.22 2.17
C SER A 103 -7.07 -13.06 3.39
N LEU A 104 -6.43 -14.22 3.21
CA LEU A 104 -6.18 -15.16 4.30
C LEU A 104 -4.79 -15.03 4.92
N ILE A 105 -3.81 -14.49 4.18
CA ILE A 105 -2.42 -14.39 4.63
C ILE A 105 -1.99 -12.93 4.74
N ALA A 106 -2.04 -12.17 3.64
CA ALA A 106 -1.47 -10.83 3.64
C ALA A 106 -2.27 -9.88 4.55
N PHE A 107 -3.59 -9.85 4.43
CA PHE A 107 -4.45 -8.93 5.18
C PHE A 107 -4.40 -9.14 6.70
N PRO A 108 -4.48 -10.37 7.25
CA PRO A 108 -4.34 -10.57 8.70
C PRO A 108 -2.96 -10.15 9.23
N VAL A 109 -1.89 -10.44 8.47
CA VAL A 109 -0.53 -10.00 8.82
C VAL A 109 -0.44 -8.47 8.79
N ASP A 110 -1.06 -7.84 7.79
CA ASP A 110 -1.09 -6.39 7.67
C ASP A 110 -1.83 -5.73 8.83
N VAL A 111 -3.02 -6.22 9.18
CA VAL A 111 -3.80 -5.74 10.34
C VAL A 111 -2.98 -5.84 11.63
N TYR A 112 -2.31 -6.97 11.85
CA TYR A 112 -1.47 -7.17 13.02
C TYR A 112 -0.30 -6.17 13.06
N SER A 113 0.46 -6.08 11.97
CA SER A 113 1.63 -5.19 11.88
C SER A 113 1.23 -3.73 12.01
N HIS A 114 0.13 -3.30 11.37
CA HIS A 114 -0.35 -1.93 11.45
C HIS A 114 -0.90 -1.57 12.82
N SER A 115 -1.52 -2.52 13.53
CA SER A 115 -1.96 -2.32 14.92
C SER A 115 -0.77 -2.09 15.86
N LEU A 116 0.35 -2.79 15.64
CA LEU A 116 1.55 -2.58 16.44
C LEU A 116 2.31 -1.32 16.04
N GLN A 117 2.41 -1.00 14.75
CA GLN A 117 2.98 0.26 14.27
C GLN A 117 2.21 1.47 14.81
N PHE A 118 0.90 1.35 14.98
CA PHE A 118 0.10 2.41 15.60
C PHE A 118 0.57 2.73 17.03
N LEU A 119 0.92 1.72 17.82
CA LEU A 119 1.32 1.89 19.22
C LEU A 119 2.81 2.18 19.39
N PHE A 120 3.67 1.49 18.64
CA PHE A 120 5.13 1.45 18.82
C PHE A 120 5.91 1.95 17.60
N GLY A 121 5.24 2.47 16.58
CA GLY A 121 5.89 2.93 15.36
C GLY A 121 6.64 1.82 14.61
N GLU A 122 7.57 2.24 13.75
CA GLU A 122 8.41 1.31 12.99
C GLU A 122 9.74 0.99 13.71
N THR A 123 10.15 1.84 14.65
CA THR A 123 11.38 1.72 15.43
C THR A 123 11.18 1.06 16.79
N GLY A 124 9.94 0.75 17.16
CA GLY A 124 9.59 0.17 18.46
C GLY A 124 9.41 1.20 19.58
N GLU A 125 9.41 2.49 19.25
CA GLU A 125 9.20 3.55 20.23
C GLU A 125 7.71 3.90 20.41
N PHE A 126 7.27 4.05 21.66
CA PHE A 126 5.88 4.39 21.97
C PHE A 126 5.45 5.71 21.28
N LEU A 127 4.30 5.65 20.59
CA LEU A 127 3.69 6.75 19.84
C LEU A 127 4.68 7.46 18.88
N GLU A 128 5.58 6.72 18.22
CA GLU A 128 6.68 7.29 17.40
C GLU A 128 6.23 8.44 16.48
N GLY A 129 5.12 8.28 15.77
CA GLY A 129 4.60 9.27 14.83
C GLY A 129 3.55 10.21 15.40
N GLY A 130 3.37 10.19 16.73
CA GLY A 130 2.36 10.97 17.44
C GLY A 130 0.96 10.76 16.85
N ALA A 131 0.25 11.87 16.66
CA ALA A 131 -1.08 11.87 16.06
C ALA A 131 -1.11 11.42 14.59
N PHE A 132 0.00 11.49 13.86
CA PHE A 132 0.03 11.28 12.41
C PHE A 132 -0.04 9.80 12.00
N PHE A 133 0.14 8.86 12.94
CA PHE A 133 -0.18 7.46 12.67
C PHE A 133 -1.67 7.25 12.43
N ILE A 134 -2.58 8.04 13.01
CA ILE A 134 -4.02 7.92 12.77
C ILE A 134 -4.38 8.18 11.29
N PRO A 135 -4.10 9.37 10.72
CA PRO A 135 -4.38 9.63 9.31
C PRO A 135 -3.58 8.72 8.37
N TYR A 136 -2.38 8.27 8.77
CA TYR A 136 -1.61 7.27 8.01
C TYR A 136 -2.36 5.94 7.91
N GLN A 137 -2.89 5.43 9.02
CA GLN A 137 -3.67 4.19 9.03
C GLN A 137 -4.95 4.34 8.20
N ILE A 138 -5.66 5.46 8.35
CA ILE A 138 -6.89 5.72 7.58
C ILE A 138 -6.59 5.71 6.07
N ILE A 139 -5.59 6.46 5.61
CA ILE A 139 -5.28 6.54 4.18
C ILE A 139 -4.74 5.21 3.64
N HIS A 140 -4.03 4.42 4.46
CA HIS A 140 -3.60 3.06 4.13
C HIS A 140 -4.80 2.15 3.84
N TRP A 141 -5.80 2.13 4.72
CA TRP A 141 -7.01 1.32 4.53
C TRP A 141 -7.86 1.79 3.33
N VAL A 142 -7.96 3.11 3.11
CA VAL A 142 -8.60 3.66 1.91
C VAL A 142 -7.89 3.17 0.64
N LEU A 143 -6.55 3.22 0.61
CA LEU A 143 -5.76 2.74 -0.51
C LEU A 143 -5.93 1.22 -0.73
N LEU A 144 -5.98 0.43 0.35
CA LEU A 144 -6.29 -1.00 0.25
C LEU A 144 -7.67 -1.23 -0.38
N VAL A 145 -8.72 -0.56 0.09
CA VAL A 145 -10.08 -0.71 -0.45
C VAL A 145 -10.10 -0.37 -1.95
N ILE A 146 -9.47 0.74 -2.35
CA ILE A 146 -9.39 1.14 -3.77
C ILE A 146 -8.68 0.05 -4.59
N THR A 147 -7.55 -0.47 -4.11
CA THR A 147 -6.77 -1.49 -4.84
C THR A 147 -7.49 -2.85 -4.95
N LEU A 148 -8.24 -3.25 -3.92
CA LEU A 148 -9.07 -4.46 -3.93
C LEU A 148 -10.22 -4.37 -4.95
N MET A 149 -10.60 -3.17 -5.40
CA MET A 149 -11.58 -2.98 -6.47
C MET A 149 -11.00 -3.19 -7.88
N SER A 150 -9.68 -3.33 -8.03
CA SER A 150 -9.02 -3.58 -9.32
C SER A 150 -9.67 -4.67 -10.18
N PRO A 151 -10.14 -5.81 -9.62
CA PRO A 151 -10.82 -6.81 -10.44
C PRO A 151 -12.14 -6.25 -11.01
N HIS A 152 -12.96 -5.60 -10.20
CA HIS A 152 -14.23 -5.05 -10.65
C HIS A 152 -14.04 -3.99 -11.75
N VAL A 153 -13.04 -3.12 -11.59
CA VAL A 153 -12.68 -2.12 -12.60
C VAL A 153 -12.24 -2.79 -13.90
N TYR A 154 -11.34 -3.78 -13.82
CA TYR A 154 -10.86 -4.49 -15.01
C TYR A 154 -11.99 -5.19 -15.78
N LYS A 155 -12.92 -5.83 -15.07
CA LYS A 155 -13.95 -6.68 -15.68
C LYS A 155 -15.18 -5.93 -16.16
N TYR A 156 -15.62 -4.92 -15.42
CA TYR A 156 -16.94 -4.31 -15.63
C TYR A 156 -16.88 -2.88 -16.15
N PHE A 157 -15.75 -2.20 -16.00
CA PHE A 157 -15.66 -0.79 -16.37
C PHE A 157 -15.04 -0.67 -17.77
N PRO A 158 -15.56 0.22 -18.64
CA PRO A 158 -14.98 0.46 -19.96
C PRO A 158 -13.53 0.94 -19.88
N GLU A 159 -12.69 0.53 -20.83
CA GLU A 159 -11.24 0.82 -20.82
C GLU A 159 -10.91 2.31 -20.70
N PHE A 160 -11.71 3.19 -21.32
CA PHE A 160 -11.50 4.64 -21.26
C PHE A 160 -11.62 5.20 -19.83
N THR A 161 -12.30 4.49 -18.93
CA THR A 161 -12.47 4.90 -17.53
C THR A 161 -11.31 4.47 -16.62
N TRP A 162 -10.49 3.51 -17.06
CA TRP A 162 -9.40 2.96 -16.24
C TRP A 162 -8.38 4.03 -15.84
N LYS A 163 -8.12 5.02 -16.70
CA LYS A 163 -7.25 6.17 -16.38
C LYS A 163 -7.71 6.93 -15.14
N TYR A 164 -9.03 7.12 -14.94
CA TYR A 164 -9.53 7.80 -13.74
C TYR A 164 -9.29 6.96 -12.48
N TYR A 165 -9.47 5.65 -12.57
CA TYR A 165 -9.16 4.71 -11.48
C TYR A 165 -7.66 4.74 -11.12
N PHE A 166 -6.77 4.67 -12.10
CA PHE A 166 -5.33 4.76 -11.85
C PHE A 166 -4.90 6.13 -11.32
N SER A 167 -5.52 7.22 -11.78
CA SER A 167 -5.32 8.56 -11.21
C SER A 167 -5.75 8.62 -9.74
N LEU A 168 -6.89 8.02 -9.38
CA LEU A 168 -7.34 7.94 -8.00
C LEU A 168 -6.31 7.23 -7.11
N ILE A 169 -5.81 6.06 -7.56
CA ILE A 169 -4.73 5.33 -6.85
C ILE A 169 -3.48 6.21 -6.73
N TYR A 170 -3.07 6.83 -7.83
CA TYR A 170 -1.87 7.66 -7.90
C TYR A 170 -1.90 8.81 -6.88
N TYR A 171 -2.99 9.58 -6.84
CA TYR A 171 -3.12 10.69 -5.91
C TYR A 171 -3.31 10.24 -4.46
N THR A 172 -4.03 9.13 -4.23
CA THR A 172 -4.18 8.54 -2.90
C THR A 172 -2.84 8.06 -2.36
N LEU A 173 -2.03 7.40 -3.20
CA LEU A 173 -0.68 6.96 -2.85
C LEU A 173 0.26 8.14 -2.60
N ALA A 174 0.12 9.24 -3.34
CA ALA A 174 0.87 10.47 -3.10
C ALA A 174 0.54 11.09 -1.73
N LEU A 175 -0.75 11.11 -1.38
CA LEU A 175 -1.20 11.57 -0.05
C LEU A 175 -0.69 10.64 1.05
N HIS A 176 -0.77 9.32 0.83
CA HIS A 176 -0.23 8.31 1.73
C HIS A 176 1.26 8.53 2.01
N ASP A 177 2.12 8.68 0.99
CA ASP A 177 3.56 8.93 1.18
C ASP A 177 3.84 10.26 1.90
N LYS A 178 3.04 11.30 1.65
CA LYS A 178 3.14 12.59 2.38
C LYS A 178 2.83 12.43 3.86
N ILE A 179 1.76 11.73 4.21
CA ILE A 179 1.39 11.49 5.62
C ILE A 179 2.41 10.57 6.28
N TYR A 180 2.89 9.56 5.56
CA TYR A 180 3.94 8.66 6.03
C TYR A 180 5.24 9.39 6.41
N LYS A 181 5.68 10.36 5.59
CA LYS A 181 6.82 11.24 5.91
C LYS A 181 6.64 11.97 7.24
N LEU A 182 5.41 12.33 7.58
CA LEU A 182 5.10 12.95 8.85
C LEU A 182 5.11 11.91 9.98
N SER A 183 4.60 10.69 9.77
CA SER A 183 4.55 9.66 10.82
C SER A 183 5.92 9.11 11.22
N ILE A 184 6.94 9.13 10.34
CA ILE A 184 8.29 8.63 10.65
C ILE A 184 9.27 9.72 11.12
N ARG A 185 8.79 10.95 11.37
CA ARG A 185 9.66 12.05 11.78
C ARG A 185 10.12 11.85 13.22
N ARG A 186 11.37 12.22 13.52
CA ARG A 186 11.90 12.15 14.89
C ARG A 186 11.22 13.17 15.78
N LEU A 187 10.44 12.69 16.75
CA LEU A 187 9.79 13.50 17.78
C LEU A 187 10.33 13.13 19.16
N THR A 188 10.36 14.09 20.08
CA THR A 188 10.58 13.78 21.51
C THR A 188 9.31 13.17 22.12
N MET A 189 9.44 12.40 23.20
CA MET A 189 8.29 11.79 23.89
C MET A 189 7.20 12.82 24.26
N TYR A 190 7.60 13.99 24.79
CA TYR A 190 6.66 15.07 25.10
C TYR A 190 5.89 15.58 23.88
N ARG A 191 6.55 15.71 22.72
CA ARG A 191 5.88 16.14 21.48
C ARG A 191 4.88 15.09 20.99
N ARG A 192 5.23 13.80 21.06
CA ARG A 192 4.34 12.69 20.68
C ARG A 192 3.06 12.70 21.50
N ILE A 193 3.20 12.78 22.82
CA ILE A 193 2.06 12.85 23.75
C ILE A 193 1.23 14.11 23.49
N SER A 194 1.88 15.27 23.37
CA SER A 194 1.19 16.55 23.12
C SER A 194 0.38 16.52 21.82
N GLU A 195 0.94 16.01 20.73
CA GLU A 195 0.23 15.87 19.45
C GLU A 195 -0.96 14.92 19.56
N PHE A 196 -0.79 13.78 20.25
CA PHE A 196 -1.85 12.80 20.44
C PHE A 196 -3.01 13.35 21.29
N ILE A 197 -2.70 14.04 22.38
CA ILE A 197 -3.69 14.71 23.24
C ILE A 197 -4.42 15.80 22.45
N LEU A 198 -3.69 16.63 21.69
CA LEU A 198 -4.29 17.70 20.89
C LEU A 198 -5.26 17.12 19.85
N LEU A 199 -4.89 16.05 19.15
CA LEU A 199 -5.78 15.39 18.20
C LEU A 199 -7.01 14.81 18.89
N SER A 200 -6.84 14.15 20.04
CA SER A 200 -7.94 13.58 20.82
C SER A 200 -8.93 14.67 21.28
N PHE A 201 -8.39 15.79 21.77
CA PHE A 201 -9.18 16.96 22.19
C PHE A 201 -9.92 17.59 21.00
N MET A 202 -9.25 17.82 19.88
CA MET A 202 -9.89 18.37 18.67
C MET A 202 -10.99 17.46 18.15
N THR A 203 -10.76 16.14 18.14
CA THR A 203 -11.75 15.14 17.72
C THR A 203 -12.96 15.16 18.65
N TYR A 204 -12.74 15.21 19.96
CA TYR A 204 -13.80 15.35 20.96
C TYR A 204 -14.61 16.63 20.77
N VAL A 205 -13.96 17.78 20.57
CA VAL A 205 -14.64 19.06 20.35
C VAL A 205 -15.47 19.03 19.08
N ILE A 206 -14.94 18.48 17.98
CA ILE A 206 -15.68 18.37 16.71
C ILE A 206 -16.90 17.46 16.88
N ALA A 207 -16.72 16.27 17.47
CA ALA A 207 -17.80 15.32 17.68
C ALA A 207 -18.93 15.90 18.55
N ASN A 208 -18.57 16.62 19.63
CA ASN A 208 -19.57 17.22 20.52
C ASN A 208 -20.20 18.51 19.96
N LYS A 209 -19.50 19.29 19.13
CA LYS A 209 -20.11 20.41 18.42
C LYS A 209 -21.07 19.94 17.33
N GLN A 210 -20.81 18.78 16.71
CA GLN A 210 -21.74 18.15 15.76
C GLN A 210 -22.96 17.52 16.45
N LEU A 211 -22.88 17.19 17.73
CA LEU A 211 -24.03 16.73 18.55
C LEU A 211 -24.95 17.86 19.02
N ILE A 212 -24.56 19.13 18.82
CA ILE A 212 -25.35 20.32 19.20
C ILE A 212 -26.10 20.91 17.99
N LEU A 213 -25.87 20.39 16.77
CA LEU A 213 -26.60 20.72 15.54
C LEU A 213 -27.58 19.61 15.18
#